data_AF-A0A1J3C701-F1
#
_entry.id   AF-A0A1J3C701-F1
#
_cell.length_a   1.000
_cell.length_b   1.000
_cell.length_c   1.000
_cell.angle_alpha   90.00
_cell.angle_beta   90.00
_cell.angle_gamma   90.00
#
_symmetry.space_group_name_H-M   'P 1'
#
loop_
_entity.id
_entity.type
_entity.pdbx_description
1 polymer ?
#
loop_
_entity_poly.entity_id
_entity_poly.type
_entity_poly.pdbx_seq_one_letter_code
_entity_poly.pdbx_strand_id
1 'polypeptide(L)'
;GFNGTVFAYGQTNSGKTHTMRGSPTEPGVIPLAVYDLFDTIYQDASREFLLRMSYLEIYNEDINDLLAPELRKLQIHENLEKGIFVAGLREEIVASPQQVLEMMEFGESHRHIGETNMNLYSSRSHTIFRMIIESRQKTQDEAVGNTCDAVRVSV
;
A
#
# COMPACT_ATOMS: atom_id res chain seq x y z
N GLY A 1 14.32 -7.11 4.86
CA GLY A 1 13.56 -5.90 5.23
C GLY A 1 12.82 -6.13 6.53
N PHE A 2 12.19 -5.10 7.08
CA PHE A 2 11.35 -5.18 8.28
C PHE A 2 9.92 -4.75 7.94
N ASN A 3 8.93 -5.31 8.63
CA ASN A 3 7.54 -4.86 8.52
C ASN A 3 7.34 -3.60 9.37
N GLY A 4 6.64 -2.60 8.82
CA GLY A 4 6.33 -1.35 9.51
C GLY A 4 4.89 -0.93 9.26
N THR A 5 4.23 -0.43 10.31
CA THR A 5 2.83 0.02 10.25
C THR A 5 2.68 1.34 11.00
N VAL A 6 2.01 2.30 10.38
CA VAL A 6 1.69 3.60 10.98
C VAL A 6 0.18 3.79 10.97
N PHE A 7 -0.38 4.16 12.11
CA PHE A 7 -1.81 4.44 12.27
C PHE A 7 -2.03 5.89 12.68
N ALA A 8 -3.06 6.51 12.11
CA ALA A 8 -3.63 7.75 12.62
C ALA A 8 -4.90 7.43 13.40
N TYR A 9 -4.90 7.72 14.69
CA TYR A 9 -6.04 7.46 15.59
C TYR A 9 -6.50 8.76 16.25
N GLY A 10 -7.81 8.92 16.41
CA GLY A 10 -8.41 10.11 16.99
C GLY A 10 -9.88 10.29 16.60
N GLN A 11 -10.56 11.21 17.27
CA GLN A 11 -11.97 11.52 16.99
C GLN A 11 -12.19 12.06 15.56
N THR A 12 -13.43 12.04 15.08
CA THR A 12 -13.79 12.70 13.82
C THR A 12 -13.38 14.18 13.85
N ASN A 13 -12.90 14.70 12.72
CA ASN A 13 -12.35 16.06 12.59
C ASN A 13 -11.07 16.36 13.40
N SER A 14 -10.40 15.33 13.96
CA SER A 14 -9.10 15.51 14.65
C SER A 14 -7.88 15.62 13.71
N GLY A 15 -8.10 15.65 12.39
CA GLY A 15 -7.02 15.78 11.40
C GLY A 15 -6.39 14.47 10.92
N LYS A 16 -6.92 13.28 11.22
CA LYS A 16 -6.35 11.98 10.77
C LYS A 16 -6.00 11.93 9.28
N THR A 17 -6.98 12.26 8.44
CA THR A 17 -6.83 12.28 6.97
C THR A 17 -5.83 13.35 6.54
N HIS A 18 -5.85 14.51 7.20
CA HIS A 18 -4.89 15.59 6.94
C HIS A 18 -3.46 15.17 7.28
N THR A 19 -3.24 14.46 8.39
CA THR A 19 -1.91 13.96 8.75
C THR A 19 -1.44 12.87 7.79
N MET A 20 -2.29 11.90 7.45
CA MET A 20 -1.87 10.76 6.62
C MET A 20 -1.75 11.11 5.14
N ARG A 21 -2.71 11.84 4.58
CA ARG A 21 -2.74 12.21 3.15
C ARG A 21 -2.28 13.63 2.91
N GLY A 22 -2.75 14.57 3.73
CA GLY A 22 -2.49 16.00 3.54
C GLY A 22 -3.22 16.56 2.33
N SER A 23 -2.70 17.67 1.81
CA SER A 23 -3.17 18.37 0.63
C SER A 23 -2.03 18.51 -0.39
N PRO A 24 -2.31 18.93 -1.64
CA PRO A 24 -1.25 19.18 -2.62
C PRO A 24 -0.20 20.21 -2.19
N THR A 25 -0.59 21.17 -1.34
CA THR A 25 0.33 22.20 -0.80
C THR A 25 1.00 21.79 0.51
N GLU A 26 0.38 20.88 1.26
CA GLU A 26 0.86 20.39 2.55
C GLU A 26 0.74 18.85 2.57
N PRO A 27 1.69 18.12 1.94
CA PRO A 27 1.61 16.67 1.82
C PRO A 27 1.71 15.98 3.19
N GLY A 28 0.91 14.94 3.38
CA GLY A 28 0.90 14.14 4.61
C GLY A 28 1.95 13.04 4.64
N VAL A 29 1.85 12.17 5.64
CA VAL A 29 2.80 11.07 5.89
C VAL A 29 2.94 10.13 4.68
N ILE A 30 1.83 9.73 4.05
CA ILE A 30 1.86 8.78 2.92
C ILE A 30 2.60 9.35 1.71
N PRO A 31 2.22 10.52 1.13
CA PRO A 31 2.95 11.06 -0.02
C PRO A 31 4.41 11.35 0.31
N LEU A 32 4.73 11.86 1.50
CA LEU A 32 6.11 12.11 1.93
C LEU A 32 6.92 10.81 2.00
N ALA A 33 6.37 9.74 2.60
CA ALA A 33 7.03 8.45 2.69
C ALA A 33 7.23 7.78 1.32
N VAL A 34 6.30 8.00 0.38
CA VAL A 34 6.41 7.50 -0.99
C VAL A 34 7.58 8.19 -1.71
N TYR A 35 7.70 9.52 -1.65
CA TYR A 35 8.84 10.22 -2.25
C TYR A 35 10.17 9.78 -1.63
N ASP A 36 10.25 9.74 -0.30
CA ASP A 36 11.45 9.31 0.43
C ASP A 36 11.86 7.86 0.08
N LEU A 37 10.89 6.96 -0.06
CA LEU A 37 11.12 5.58 -0.51
C LEU A 37 11.75 5.53 -1.91
N PHE A 38 11.18 6.25 -2.87
CA PHE A 38 11.69 6.26 -4.24
C PHE A 38 13.08 6.92 -4.32
N ASP A 39 13.31 8.02 -3.60
CA ASP A 39 14.62 8.67 -3.52
C ASP A 39 15.68 7.73 -2.95
N THR A 40 15.35 6.98 -1.90
CA THR A 40 16.24 5.96 -1.31
C THR A 40 16.56 4.84 -2.30
N ILE A 41 15.55 4.37 -3.05
CA ILE A 41 15.72 3.33 -4.08
C ILE A 41 16.61 3.81 -5.23
N TYR A 42 16.42 5.05 -5.69
CA TYR A 42 17.23 5.60 -6.79
C TYR A 42 18.70 5.81 -6.40
N GLN A 43 18.98 6.02 -5.11
CA GLN A 43 20.35 6.14 -4.60
C GLN A 43 21.07 4.78 -4.47
N ASP A 44 20.33 3.68 -4.29
CA ASP A 44 20.91 2.33 -4.17
C ASP A 44 21.02 1.62 -5.52
N ALA A 45 22.09 1.94 -6.25
CA ALA A 45 22.39 1.30 -7.53
C ALA A 45 22.75 -0.20 -7.42
N SER A 46 23.06 -0.70 -6.22
CA SER A 46 23.54 -2.08 -6.01
C SER A 46 22.43 -3.13 -5.97
N ARG A 47 21.16 -2.69 -5.92
CA ARG A 47 19.99 -3.55 -5.75
C ARG A 47 18.94 -3.30 -6.83
N GLU A 48 18.14 -4.31 -7.07
CA GLU A 48 16.90 -4.25 -7.86
C GLU A 48 15.73 -4.22 -6.90
N PHE A 49 14.70 -3.44 -7.24
CA PHE A 49 13.52 -3.27 -6.41
C PHE A 49 12.26 -3.58 -7.23
N LEU A 50 11.30 -4.25 -6.61
CA LEU A 50 9.96 -4.44 -7.11
C LEU A 50 8.98 -3.91 -6.06
N LEU A 51 8.21 -2.90 -6.45
CA LEU A 51 7.25 -2.24 -5.58
C LEU A 51 5.83 -2.61 -6.01
N ARG A 52 5.01 -2.99 -5.03
CA ARG A 52 3.60 -3.30 -5.24
C ARG A 52 2.75 -2.55 -4.23
N MET A 53 1.67 -1.92 -4.65
CA MET A 53 0.74 -1.23 -3.76
C MET A 53 -0.63 -1.88 -3.78
N SER A 54 -1.32 -1.83 -2.65
CA SER A 54 -2.75 -2.15 -2.56
C SER A 54 -3.44 -1.09 -1.73
N TYR A 55 -4.68 -0.76 -2.07
CA TYR A 55 -5.46 0.23 -1.35
C TYR A 55 -6.87 -0.28 -1.11
N LEU A 56 -7.27 -0.36 0.17
CA LEU A 56 -8.57 -0.90 0.55
C LEU A 56 -9.27 -0.04 1.59
N GLU A 57 -10.56 -0.24 1.68
CA GLU A 57 -11.43 0.32 2.70
C GLU A 57 -12.12 -0.79 3.47
N ILE A 58 -12.22 -0.62 4.79
CA ILE A 58 -13.08 -1.41 5.65
C ILE A 58 -14.26 -0.53 6.05
N TYR A 59 -15.45 -0.95 5.67
CA TYR A 59 -16.69 -0.29 6.04
C TYR A 59 -17.77 -1.30 6.38
N ASN A 60 -18.44 -1.11 7.52
CA ASN A 60 -19.51 -2.00 7.96
C ASN A 60 -19.09 -3.49 7.95
N GLU A 61 -17.87 -3.76 8.42
CA GLU A 61 -17.22 -5.09 8.41
C GLU A 61 -16.96 -5.69 7.02
N ASP A 62 -17.26 -4.95 5.95
CA ASP A 62 -16.98 -5.35 4.58
C ASP A 62 -15.65 -4.73 4.10
N ILE A 63 -14.84 -5.54 3.42
CA ILE A 63 -13.59 -5.11 2.80
C ILE A 63 -13.86 -4.80 1.33
N ASN A 64 -13.60 -3.56 0.94
CA ASN A 64 -13.74 -3.06 -0.41
C ASN A 64 -12.36 -2.73 -0.99
N ASP A 65 -12.09 -3.21 -2.20
CA ASP A 65 -10.90 -2.84 -2.95
C ASP A 65 -11.11 -1.47 -3.62
N LEU A 66 -10.24 -0.50 -3.31
CA LEU A 66 -10.33 0.83 -3.90
C LEU A 66 -9.64 0.90 -5.28
N LEU A 67 -8.78 -0.06 -5.63
CA LEU A 67 -8.10 -0.12 -6.93
C LEU A 67 -8.85 -0.99 -7.95
N ALA A 68 -9.73 -1.87 -7.48
CA ALA A 68 -10.65 -2.65 -8.29
C ALA A 68 -12.04 -2.67 -7.64
N PRO A 69 -12.85 -1.61 -7.82
CA PRO A 69 -14.20 -1.51 -7.27
C PRO A 69 -15.14 -2.47 -8.00
N GLU A 70 -14.99 -3.76 -7.74
CA GLU A 70 -15.92 -4.81 -8.14
C GLU A 70 -16.98 -4.98 -7.05
N LEU A 71 -18.18 -5.45 -7.41
CA LEU A 71 -19.28 -5.73 -6.47
C LEU A 71 -19.03 -6.99 -5.60
N ARG A 72 -17.76 -7.34 -5.36
CA ARG A 72 -17.37 -8.53 -4.61
C ARG A 72 -16.75 -8.12 -3.29
N LYS A 73 -17.36 -8.58 -2.20
CA LYS A 73 -16.80 -8.48 -0.85
C LYS A 73 -15.53 -9.32 -0.77
N LEU A 74 -14.42 -8.69 -0.38
CA LEU A 74 -13.17 -9.40 -0.17
C LEU A 74 -13.20 -10.14 1.17
N GLN A 75 -12.52 -11.29 1.25
CA GLN A 75 -12.49 -12.13 2.44
C GLN A 75 -11.07 -12.29 2.97
N ILE A 76 -10.94 -12.22 4.29
CA ILE A 76 -9.70 -12.49 5.01
C ILE A 76 -9.46 -14.00 5.02
N HIS A 77 -8.27 -14.41 4.60
CA HIS A 77 -7.81 -15.79 4.64
C HIS A 77 -6.50 -15.88 5.40
N GLU A 78 -6.25 -17.05 5.99
CA GLU A 78 -4.99 -17.37 6.64
C GLU A 78 -4.21 -18.37 5.79
N ASN A 79 -2.93 -18.08 5.57
CA ASN A 79 -2.01 -18.97 4.89
C ASN A 79 -0.77 -19.17 5.77
N LEU A 80 -0.29 -20.40 5.88
CA LEU A 80 0.85 -20.78 6.73
C LEU A 80 2.16 -20.04 6.38
N GLU A 81 2.35 -19.66 5.11
CA GLU A 81 3.55 -18.98 4.63
C GLU A 81 3.38 -17.45 4.54
N LYS A 82 2.18 -16.98 4.21
CA LYS A 82 1.87 -15.55 3.99
C LYS A 82 1.21 -14.87 5.18
N GLY A 83 0.85 -15.63 6.22
CA GLY A 83 0.03 -15.16 7.32
C GLY A 83 -1.38 -14.79 6.87
N ILE A 84 -1.96 -13.81 7.55
CA ILE A 84 -3.29 -13.28 7.26
C ILE A 84 -3.22 -12.37 6.02
N PHE A 85 -4.05 -12.64 5.01
CA PHE A 85 -4.13 -11.84 3.79
C PHE A 85 -5.57 -11.69 3.31
N VAL A 86 -5.81 -10.65 2.50
CA VAL A 86 -7.13 -10.41 1.89
C VAL A 86 -7.16 -11.07 0.52
N ALA A 87 -7.98 -12.10 0.36
CA ALA A 87 -8.08 -12.82 -0.91
C ALA A 87 -8.82 -11.99 -1.95
N GLY A 88 -8.20 -11.86 -3.13
CA GLY A 88 -8.72 -11.06 -4.23
C GLY A 88 -8.38 -9.57 -4.16
N LEU A 89 -7.63 -9.12 -3.13
CA LEU A 89 -7.13 -7.74 -3.07
C LEU A 89 -6.13 -7.51 -4.20
N ARG A 90 -6.39 -6.48 -5.01
CA ARG A 90 -5.54 -6.07 -6.11
C ARG A 90 -4.24 -5.47 -5.60
N GLU A 91 -3.13 -5.96 -6.16
CA GLU A 91 -1.80 -5.44 -5.94
C GLU A 91 -1.26 -4.92 -7.28
N GLU A 92 -1.02 -3.62 -7.36
CA GLU A 92 -0.54 -2.94 -8.56
C GLU A 92 0.95 -2.67 -8.48
N ILE A 93 1.68 -2.99 -9.55
CA ILE A 93 3.11 -2.71 -9.65
C ILE A 93 3.29 -1.22 -9.94
N VAL A 94 4.13 -0.58 -9.13
CA VAL A 94 4.40 0.86 -9.24
C VAL A 94 5.89 1.12 -9.48
N ALA A 95 6.18 2.04 -10.40
CA ALA A 95 7.54 2.36 -10.83
C ALA A 95 7.93 3.82 -10.59
N SER A 96 6.99 4.67 -10.19
CA SER A 96 7.24 6.07 -9.85
C SER A 96 6.37 6.54 -8.69
N PRO A 97 6.81 7.56 -7.94
CA PRO A 97 6.01 8.14 -6.88
C PRO A 97 4.72 8.77 -7.43
N GLN A 98 4.75 9.34 -8.64
CA GLN A 98 3.56 9.89 -9.29
C GLN A 98 2.49 8.83 -9.54
N GLN A 99 2.90 7.65 -10.02
CA GLN A 99 1.97 6.54 -10.25
C GLN A 99 1.29 6.10 -8.94
N VAL A 100 2.01 6.07 -7.82
CA VAL A 100 1.42 5.76 -6.52
C VAL A 100 0.35 6.79 -6.13
N LEU A 101 0.65 8.08 -6.29
CA LEU A 101 -0.28 9.16 -5.95
C LEU A 101 -1.52 9.16 -6.85
N GLU A 102 -1.35 8.87 -8.15
CA GLU A 102 -2.45 8.72 -9.10
C GLU A 102 -3.37 7.55 -8.71
N MET A 103 -2.81 6.41 -8.32
CA MET A 103 -3.59 5.26 -7.86
C MET A 103 -4.30 5.53 -6.53
N MET A 104 -3.70 6.32 -5.64
CA MET A 104 -4.37 6.78 -4.42
C MET A 104 -5.56 7.71 -4.75
N GLU A 105 -5.38 8.66 -5.66
CA GLU A 105 -6.46 9.56 -6.10
C GLU A 105 -7.59 8.77 -6.78
N PHE A 106 -7.23 7.81 -7.63
CA PHE A 106 -8.16 6.87 -8.23
C PHE A 106 -8.97 6.14 -7.16
N GLY A 107 -8.32 5.53 -6.16
CA GLY A 107 -9.03 4.82 -5.10
C GLY A 107 -9.95 5.71 -4.26
N GLU A 108 -9.55 6.96 -4.05
CA GLU A 108 -10.34 7.94 -3.33
C GLU A 108 -11.58 8.35 -4.11
N SER A 109 -11.48 8.56 -5.42
CA SER A 109 -12.65 8.83 -6.25
C SER A 109 -13.68 7.68 -6.20
N HIS A 110 -13.23 6.42 -6.10
CA HIS A 110 -14.12 5.27 -5.96
C HIS A 110 -14.76 5.17 -4.59
N ARG A 111 -14.06 5.60 -3.54
CA ARG A 111 -14.65 5.79 -2.22
C ARG A 111 -15.81 6.80 -2.25
N HIS A 112 -15.71 7.84 -3.08
CA HIS A 112 -16.76 8.87 -3.21
C HIS A 112 -17.96 8.39 -4.05
N ILE A 113 -17.80 7.46 -4.99
CA ILE A 113 -18.91 6.97 -5.83
C ILE A 113 -19.92 6.11 -5.05
N GLY A 114 -19.50 5.48 -3.95
CA GLY A 114 -20.43 4.84 -2.99
C GLY A 114 -21.36 5.82 -2.25
N GLU A 115 -21.13 7.13 -2.37
CA GLU A 115 -21.84 8.19 -1.66
C GLU A 115 -23.14 8.60 -2.36
N THR A 116 -24.16 7.74 -2.35
CA THR A 116 -25.53 8.13 -2.76
C THR A 116 -26.31 8.86 -1.68
N ASN A 117 -25.71 9.26 -0.56
CA ASN A 117 -26.36 10.16 0.40
C ASN A 117 -25.35 10.97 1.21
N MET A 118 -25.68 12.25 1.36
CA MET A 118 -24.97 13.34 2.02
C MET A 118 -24.66 13.05 3.51
N ASN A 119 -23.73 12.11 3.81
CA ASN A 119 -23.38 11.73 5.18
C ASN A 119 -21.88 11.40 5.35
N LEU A 120 -21.27 12.00 6.38
CA LEU A 120 -20.08 11.68 7.20
C LEU A 120 -19.45 10.26 7.13
N TYR A 121 -19.17 9.72 5.95
CA TYR A 121 -18.71 8.33 5.78
C TYR A 121 -17.24 8.11 6.18
N SER A 122 -16.37 9.08 5.91
CA SER A 122 -14.93 9.01 6.27
C SER A 122 -14.67 8.89 7.78
N SER A 123 -15.69 9.14 8.62
CA SER A 123 -15.62 8.93 10.07
C SER A 123 -15.88 7.49 10.50
N ARG A 124 -16.50 6.68 9.63
CA ARG A 124 -16.99 5.33 9.92
C ARG A 124 -16.33 4.25 9.06
N SER A 125 -15.48 4.63 8.12
CA SER A 125 -14.64 3.71 7.35
C SER A 125 -13.17 3.86 7.69
N HIS A 126 -12.43 2.77 7.53
CA HIS A 126 -10.97 2.74 7.72
C HIS A 126 -10.30 2.49 6.37
N THR A 127 -9.42 3.38 5.96
CA THR A 127 -8.62 3.22 4.74
C THR A 127 -7.25 2.65 5.06
N ILE A 128 -6.84 1.60 4.36
CA ILE A 128 -5.53 0.96 4.54
C ILE A 128 -4.77 1.01 3.21
N PHE A 129 -3.73 1.82 3.18
CA PHE A 129 -2.70 1.82 2.13
C PHE A 129 -1.56 0.89 2.54
N ARG A 130 -1.17 -0.01 1.64
CA ARG A 130 -0.06 -0.93 1.86
C ARG A 130 0.90 -0.87 0.68
N MET A 131 2.17 -0.71 1.00
CA MET A 131 3.30 -0.80 0.06
C MET A 131 4.12 -2.04 0.40
N ILE A 132 4.32 -2.91 -0.59
CA ILE A 132 5.18 -4.09 -0.50
C ILE A 132 6.46 -3.76 -1.28
N ILE A 133 7.60 -3.88 -0.59
CA ILE A 133 8.92 -3.59 -1.13
C ILE A 133 9.70 -4.90 -1.20
N GLU A 134 9.92 -5.39 -2.41
CA GLU A 134 10.82 -6.51 -2.67
C GLU A 134 12.15 -5.98 -3.20
N SER A 135 13.26 -6.59 -2.77
CA SER A 135 14.58 -6.15 -3.20
C SER A 135 15.57 -7.30 -3.26
N ARG A 136 16.44 -7.27 -4.26
CA ARG A 136 17.49 -8.28 -4.50
C ARG A 136 18.80 -7.57 -4.86
N GLN A 137 19.94 -8.12 -4.44
CA GLN A 137 21.24 -7.60 -4.87
C GLN A 137 21.45 -7.86 -6.36
N LYS A 138 22.04 -6.91 -7.08
CA LYS A 138 22.48 -7.13 -8.45
C LYS A 138 23.72 -8.02 -8.40
N THR A 139 23.59 -9.27 -8.80
CA THR A 139 24.75 -10.11 -9.08
C THR A 139 25.41 -9.52 -10.32
N GLN A 140 26.66 -9.04 -10.22
CA GLN A 140 27.46 -8.85 -11.43
C GLN A 140 27.55 -10.22 -12.10
N ASP A 141 27.20 -10.31 -13.38
CA ASP A 141 27.50 -11.49 -14.20
C ASP A 141 29.03 -11.63 -14.32
N GLU A 142 29.68 -12.06 -13.25
CA GLU A 142 30.89 -12.85 -13.35
C GLU A 142 30.43 -14.31 -13.36
N ALA A 143 30.67 -14.96 -14.50
CA ALA A 143 30.52 -16.39 -14.64
C ALA A 143 31.22 -17.10 -13.46
N VAL A 144 30.47 -17.98 -12.77
CA VAL A 144 30.87 -19.32 -12.28
C VAL A 144 29.98 -19.73 -11.10
N GLY A 145 29.21 -20.81 -11.31
CA GLY A 145 29.02 -21.90 -10.35
C GLY A 145 28.21 -21.64 -9.06
N ASN A 146 27.00 -22.22 -9.02
CA ASN A 146 26.30 -22.72 -7.83
C ASN A 146 26.52 -21.97 -6.51
N THR A 147 25.54 -21.19 -6.08
CA THR A 147 24.96 -21.32 -4.73
C THR A 147 23.56 -20.72 -4.71
N CYS A 148 22.58 -21.59 -4.50
CA CYS A 148 21.19 -21.28 -4.27
C CYS A 148 21.00 -20.90 -2.79
N ASP A 149 21.21 -19.63 -2.46
CA ASP A 149 20.82 -19.10 -1.15
C ASP A 149 19.52 -18.30 -1.25
N ALA A 150 18.42 -19.04 -1.31
CA ALA A 150 17.09 -18.53 -0.96
C ALA A 150 16.69 -19.18 0.38
N VAL A 151 17.32 -18.75 1.47
CA VAL A 151 16.84 -19.08 2.82
C VAL A 151 15.83 -18.02 3.23
N ARG A 152 14.55 -18.30 3.02
CA ARG A 152 13.42 -17.56 3.57
C ARG A 152 13.00 -18.27 4.86
N VAL A 153 13.40 -17.72 6.02
CA VAL A 153 12.84 -18.10 7.31
C VAL A 153 11.74 -17.09 7.63
N SER A 154 10.50 -17.57 7.68
CA SER A 154 9.37 -16.85 8.26
C SER A 154 9.02 -17.54 9.59
N VAL A 155 8.95 -16.78 10.67
CA VAL A 155 8.23 -17.14 11.91
C VAL A 155 7.02 -16.22 11.98
#